data_AF-A0A820BSU4-F1
#
_entry.id   AF-A0A820BSU4-F1
#
_cell.length_a   1.000
_cell.length_b   1.000
_cell.length_c   1.000
_cell.angle_alpha   90.00
_cell.angle_beta   90.00
_cell.angle_gamma   90.00
#
_symmetry.space_group_name_H-M   'P 1'
#
loop_
_entity.id
_entity.type
_entity.pdbx_description
1 polymer ?
#
loop_
_entity_poly.entity_id
_entity_poly.type
_entity_poly.pdbx_seq_one_letter_code
_entity_poly.pdbx_strand_id
1 'polypeptide(L)'
;NLELQEETGIQSSAIDIDPDFRFEDTYYPKYKRFGGEVVKKTLVIFLARLKSDSTKVIPSEHGSFCWLDWSSPPPRIQNKTIDSLLEKVHAYLEVSQSQ
;
A
#
# COMPACT_ATOMS: atom_id res chain seq x y z
N ASN A 1 -6.27 4.47 15.66
CA ASN A 1 -6.20 5.24 14.42
C ASN A 1 -5.54 4.40 13.36
N LEU A 2 -6.22 4.26 12.21
CA LEU A 2 -5.79 3.44 11.09
C LEU A 2 -5.34 4.41 9.99
N GLU A 3 -4.09 4.32 9.54
CA GLU A 3 -3.50 5.19 8.50
C GLU A 3 -4.41 5.31 7.26
N LEU A 4 -4.99 4.17 6.82
CA LEU A 4 -5.95 4.16 5.71
C LEU A 4 -7.12 5.12 5.92
N GLN A 5 -7.72 5.13 7.12
CA GLN A 5 -8.85 6.01 7.41
C GLN A 5 -8.40 7.48 7.46
N GLU A 6 -7.25 7.77 8.06
CA GLU A 6 -6.74 9.13 8.19
C GLU A 6 -6.39 9.71 6.81
N GLU A 7 -5.69 8.96 5.96
CA GLU A 7 -5.20 9.43 4.67
C GLU A 7 -6.26 9.42 3.57
N THR A 8 -7.24 8.49 3.63
CA THR A 8 -8.17 8.23 2.51
C THR A 8 -9.66 8.34 2.87
N GLY A 9 -9.99 8.37 4.17
CA GLY A 9 -11.37 8.29 4.65
C GLY A 9 -12.01 6.90 4.59
N ILE A 10 -11.35 5.89 3.99
CA ILE A 10 -11.87 4.52 3.90
C ILE A 10 -11.90 3.89 5.30
N GLN A 11 -13.09 3.44 5.70
CA GLN A 11 -13.29 2.76 6.98
C GLN A 11 -12.79 1.31 6.90
N SER A 12 -12.27 0.77 8.01
CA SER A 12 -11.89 -0.64 8.09
C SER A 12 -13.05 -1.59 7.78
N SER A 13 -14.29 -1.19 8.11
CA SER A 13 -15.50 -1.96 7.79
C SER A 13 -15.77 -2.09 6.29
N ALA A 14 -15.23 -1.19 5.46
CA ALA A 14 -15.41 -1.15 4.00
C ALA A 14 -14.42 -2.05 3.24
N ILE A 15 -13.46 -2.66 3.94
CA ILE A 15 -12.46 -3.55 3.36
C ILE A 15 -12.49 -4.94 4.00
N ASP A 16 -12.00 -5.92 3.25
CA ASP A 16 -11.59 -7.22 3.77
C ASP A 16 -10.08 -7.35 3.59
N ILE A 17 -9.36 -7.41 4.71
CA ILE A 17 -7.91 -7.60 4.72
C ILE A 17 -7.61 -9.06 4.42
N ASP A 18 -6.69 -9.30 3.49
CA ASP A 18 -6.18 -10.64 3.22
C ASP A 18 -5.29 -11.09 4.41
N PRO A 19 -5.64 -12.18 5.11
CA PRO A 19 -4.95 -12.58 6.33
C PRO A 19 -3.54 -13.15 6.07
N ASP A 20 -3.27 -13.61 4.85
CA ASP A 20 -2.04 -14.32 4.51
C ASP A 20 -1.03 -13.42 3.80
N PHE A 21 -1.49 -12.28 3.27
CA PHE A 21 -0.60 -11.30 2.67
C PHE A 21 -0.02 -10.30 3.68
N ARG A 22 1.32 -10.25 3.76
CA ARG A 22 2.05 -9.22 4.49
C ARG A 22 3.33 -8.84 3.76
N PHE A 23 3.51 -7.55 3.47
CA PHE A 23 4.76 -6.98 2.97
C PHE A 23 5.44 -6.17 4.07
N GLU A 24 6.75 -6.33 4.22
CA GLU A 24 7.56 -5.55 5.14
C GLU A 24 8.81 -5.05 4.41
N ASP A 25 9.12 -3.78 4.60
CA ASP A 25 10.33 -3.14 4.07
C ASP A 25 10.94 -2.22 5.13
N THR A 26 12.27 -2.10 5.12
CA THR A 26 13.01 -1.24 6.04
C THR A 26 13.85 -0.26 5.24
N TYR A 27 13.64 1.04 5.47
CA TYR A 27 14.37 2.10 4.79
C TYR A 27 14.83 3.19 5.75
N TYR A 28 15.73 4.05 5.26
CA TYR A 28 16.52 4.97 6.08
C TYR A 28 16.39 6.42 5.59
N PRO A 29 15.21 7.06 5.76
CA PRO A 29 15.01 8.43 5.30
C PRO A 29 15.81 9.42 6.15
N LYS A 30 16.24 10.51 5.50
CA LYS A 30 16.84 11.68 6.16
C LYS A 30 15.76 12.72 6.42
N TYR A 31 15.67 13.17 7.67
CA TYR A 31 14.69 14.19 8.06
C TYR A 31 15.38 15.51 8.39
N LYS A 32 15.08 16.57 7.63
CA LYS A 32 15.58 17.92 7.91
C LYS A 32 15.20 18.41 9.31
N ARG A 33 14.00 18.06 9.79
CA ARG A 33 13.49 18.41 11.13
C ARG A 33 14.24 17.74 12.29
N PHE A 34 15.01 16.70 12.03
CA PHE A 34 15.87 16.02 13.00
C PHE A 34 17.35 16.32 12.71
N GLY A 35 17.69 17.55 12.32
CA GLY A 35 19.08 17.94 12.04
C GLY A 35 19.73 17.22 10.85
N GLY A 36 18.94 16.58 9.98
CA GLY A 36 19.47 15.77 8.87
C GLY A 36 19.82 14.33 9.25
N GLU A 37 19.45 13.88 10.44
CA GLU A 37 19.66 12.52 10.90
C GLU A 37 18.95 11.48 10.03
N VAL A 38 19.61 10.32 9.90
CA VAL A 38 19.07 9.13 9.26
C VAL A 38 18.26 8.37 10.30
N VAL A 39 16.96 8.23 10.07
CA VAL A 39 16.08 7.47 10.96
C VAL A 39 15.78 6.13 10.31
N LYS A 40 15.88 5.03 11.06
CA LYS A 40 15.42 3.72 10.59
C LYS A 40 13.89 3.69 10.64
N LYS A 41 13.25 3.38 9.51
CA LYS A 41 11.80 3.17 9.42
C LYS A 41 11.50 1.77 8.92
N THR A 42 10.52 1.12 9.55
CA THR A 42 9.94 -0.15 9.08
C THR A 42 8.54 0.17 8.56
N LEU A 43 8.25 -0.28 7.35
CA LEU A 43 6.95 -0.17 6.70
C LEU A 43 6.34 -1.56 6.61
N VAL A 44 5.09 -1.67 7.04
CA VAL A 44 4.31 -2.91 6.92
C VAL A 44 3.07 -2.59 6.10
N ILE A 45 2.87 -3.30 5.00
CA ILE A 45 1.73 -3.13 4.10
C ILE A 45 0.95 -4.44 4.05
N PHE A 46 -0.36 -4.31 4.18
CA PHE A 46 -1.32 -5.40 4.02
C PHE A 46 -2.08 -5.23 2.69
N LEU A 47 -2.58 -6.33 2.16
CA LEU A 47 -3.46 -6.33 1.00
C LEU A 47 -4.90 -6.38 1.48
N ALA A 48 -5.78 -5.59 0.87
CA ALA A 48 -7.19 -5.61 1.19
C ALA A 48 -8.03 -5.43 -0.06
N ARG A 49 -9.24 -6.00 -0.06
CA ARG A 49 -10.26 -5.78 -1.08
C ARG A 49 -11.31 -4.81 -0.58
N LEU A 50 -11.75 -3.88 -1.42
CA LEU A 50 -12.94 -3.09 -1.15
C LEU A 50 -14.18 -3.97 -1.26
N LYS A 51 -15.13 -3.78 -0.35
CA LYS A 51 -16.43 -4.47 -0.38
C LYS A 51 -17.40 -3.89 -1.42
N SER A 52 -17.14 -2.66 -1.88
CA SER A 52 -17.98 -1.97 -2.85
C SER A 52 -17.18 -0.98 -3.68
N ASP A 53 -17.42 -0.98 -4.99
CA ASP A 53 -16.86 -0.02 -5.95
C ASP A 53 -17.36 1.41 -5.72
N SER A 54 -18.46 1.57 -4.96
CA SER A 54 -19.00 2.89 -4.60
C SER A 54 -18.25 3.57 -3.45
N THR A 55 -17.23 2.92 -2.89
CA THR A 55 -16.43 3.45 -1.79
C THR A 55 -15.71 4.73 -2.23
N LYS A 56 -15.96 5.82 -1.52
CA LYS A 56 -15.33 7.11 -1.81
C LYS A 56 -13.96 7.19 -1.15
N VAL A 57 -12.98 7.69 -1.91
CA VAL A 57 -11.66 8.04 -1.43
C VAL A 57 -11.59 9.56 -1.31
N ILE A 58 -11.24 10.05 -0.12
CA ILE A 58 -11.12 11.47 0.19
C ILE A 58 -9.72 11.68 0.75
N PRO A 59 -8.73 12.04 -0.10
CA PRO A 59 -7.38 12.31 0.34
C PRO A 59 -7.35 13.49 1.33
N SER A 60 -6.66 13.32 2.45
CA SER A 60 -6.45 14.38 3.44
C SER A 60 -5.03 14.96 3.38
N GLU A 61 -4.02 14.10 3.30
CA GLU A 61 -2.60 14.48 3.26
C GLU A 61 -2.02 14.50 1.84
N HIS A 62 -2.63 13.74 0.92
CA HIS A 62 -2.18 13.62 -0.47
C HIS A 62 -3.01 14.51 -1.40
N GLY A 63 -2.37 15.05 -2.45
CA GLY A 63 -3.04 15.96 -3.39
C GLY A 63 -4.01 15.29 -4.36
N SER A 64 -3.86 13.99 -4.62
CA SER A 64 -4.74 13.21 -5.53
C SER A 64 -4.53 11.70 -5.35
N PHE A 65 -5.41 10.92 -5.96
CA PHE A 65 -5.28 9.46 -6.10
C PHE A 65 -5.81 9.02 -7.46
N CYS A 66 -5.46 7.81 -7.89
CA CYS A 66 -6.13 7.13 -9.01
C CYS A 66 -6.22 5.63 -8.75
N TRP A 67 -7.24 5.00 -9.35
CA TRP A 67 -7.31 3.56 -9.48
C TRP A 67 -6.58 3.16 -10.77
N LEU A 68 -5.79 2.09 -10.70
CA LEU A 68 -5.10 1.53 -11.85
C LEU A 68 -5.64 0.14 -12.12
N ASP A 69 -5.87 -0.17 -13.39
CA ASP A 69 -6.17 -1.54 -13.80
C ASP A 69 -4.98 -2.44 -13.48
N TRP A 70 -5.26 -3.58 -12.85
CA TRP A 70 -4.24 -4.57 -12.56
C TRP A 70 -3.81 -5.28 -13.85
N SER A 71 -2.50 -5.33 -14.09
CA SER A 71 -1.91 -5.96 -15.28
C SER A 71 -0.84 -6.97 -14.88
N SER A 72 -0.57 -7.92 -15.78
CA SER A 72 0.55 -8.86 -15.70
C SER A 72 1.49 -8.58 -16.88
N PRO A 73 2.72 -8.06 -16.66
CA PRO A 73 3.36 -7.77 -15.37
C PRO A 73 2.78 -6.52 -14.67
N PRO A 74 3.00 -6.35 -13.35
CA PRO A 74 2.50 -5.19 -12.61
C PRO A 74 3.18 -3.88 -13.07
N PRO A 75 2.50 -2.73 -12.89
CA PRO A 75 3.05 -1.44 -13.30
C PRO A 75 4.29 -1.05 -12.50
N ARG A 76 5.22 -0.35 -13.15
CA ARG A 76 6.40 0.25 -12.51
C ARG A 76 6.09 1.71 -12.18
N ILE A 77 6.12 2.05 -10.89
CA ILE A 77 5.74 3.37 -10.38
C ILE A 77 6.93 4.03 -9.69
N GLN A 78 7.59 3.31 -8.78
CA GLN A 78 8.71 3.83 -8.01
C GLN A 78 9.59 2.68 -7.49
N ASN A 79 10.85 2.70 -7.90
CA ASN A 79 11.81 1.60 -7.73
C ASN A 79 12.31 1.33 -6.30
N LYS A 80 11.82 2.03 -5.28
CA LYS A 80 12.27 1.82 -3.90
C LYS A 80 11.36 0.83 -3.20
N THR A 81 10.12 1.23 -2.95
CA THR A 81 9.19 0.44 -2.14
C THR A 81 8.01 -0.04 -2.97
N ILE A 82 7.49 0.79 -3.88
CA ILE A 82 6.25 0.49 -4.60
C ILE A 82 6.46 -0.65 -5.60
N ASP A 83 7.53 -0.63 -6.40
CA ASP A 83 7.77 -1.68 -7.39
C ASP A 83 7.93 -3.06 -6.72
N SER A 84 8.73 -3.14 -5.65
CA SER A 84 8.93 -4.38 -4.86
C SER A 84 7.66 -4.88 -4.20
N LEU A 85 6.81 -3.97 -3.71
CA LEU A 85 5.50 -4.30 -3.16
C LEU A 85 4.60 -4.91 -4.25
N LEU A 86 4.51 -4.27 -5.42
CA LEU A 86 3.66 -4.72 -6.51
C LEU A 86 4.11 -6.07 -7.09
N GLU A 87 5.42 -6.30 -7.19
CA GLU A 87 5.98 -7.60 -7.55
C GLU A 87 5.58 -8.70 -6.55
N LYS A 88 5.62 -8.40 -5.24
CA LYS A 88 5.18 -9.35 -4.21
C LYS A 88 3.68 -9.63 -4.29
N VAL A 89 2.84 -8.61 -4.50
CA VAL A 89 1.39 -8.77 -4.69
C VAL A 89 1.13 -9.63 -5.91
N HIS A 90 1.82 -9.38 -7.03
CA HIS A 90 1.67 -10.17 -8.26
C HIS A 90 2.00 -11.64 -8.02
N ALA A 91 3.16 -11.94 -7.45
CA ALA A 91 3.57 -13.32 -7.13
C ALA A 91 2.57 -14.02 -6.19
N TYR A 92 2.03 -13.31 -5.20
CA TYR A 92 1.04 -13.85 -4.28
C TYR A 92 -0.27 -14.21 -5.01
N LEU A 93 -0.79 -13.32 -5.85
CA LEU A 93 -2.03 -13.54 -6.57
C LEU A 93 -1.95 -14.68 -7.59
N GLU A 94 -0.80 -14.88 -8.26
CA GLU A 94 -0.60 -16.00 -9.20
C GLU A 94 -0.61 -17.36 -8.49
N VAL A 95 -0.01 -17.45 -7.29
CA VAL A 95 -0.04 -18.67 -6.47
C VAL A 95 -1.46 -18.98 -6.00
N SER A 96 -2.20 -17.95 -5.55
CA SER A 96 -3.58 -18.11 -5.08
C SER A 96 -4.57 -18.50 -6.17
N GLN A 97 -4.27 -18.22 -7.45
CA GLN A 97 -5.13 -18.62 -8.59
C GLN A 97 -4.86 -20.05 -9.09
N SER A 98 -3.78 -20.69 -8.63
CA SER A 98 -3.39 -22.05 -9.04
C SER A 98 -3.88 -23.15 -8.08
N GLN A 99 -4.72 -22.80 -7.10
CA GLN A 99 -5.38 -23.69 -6.14
C GLN A 99 -6.89 -23.69 -6.33
#